data_AF-A0A182VBR8-F1
#
_entry.id   AF-A0A182VBR8-F1
#
_cell.length_a   1.000
_cell.length_b   1.000
_cell.length_c   1.000
_cell.angle_alpha   90.00
_cell.angle_beta   90.00
_cell.angle_gamma   90.00
#
_symmetry.space_group_name_H-M   'P 1'
#
loop_
_entity.id
_entity.type
_entity.pdbx_description
1 polymer ?
#
loop_
_entity_poly.entity_id
_entity_poly.type
_entity_poly.pdbx_seq_one_letter_code
_entity_poly.pdbx_strand_id
1 'polypeptide(L)'
;LNQTAVERFWRCTVLLFCTAFNSDSVKSYKMEESSKVLETLKKIGGIDVRHLWIIHDETFREFFDWFTKIDDDNLVTDMLLKNYQELDRNGTVLNDALLEEQLHALNHEFSGILEHTDRDVEALEQQLEQLVEVEEKYEKLLNGAKKTDLALTKELSELERSVRDQEYVLEKVATNSVEMARQLEESQQATQQQISDLQHCYYQRQNPPLFIYQMPIEQFDAKCDQFLKYLELYVKKHFTVKRLDNSKSTDDGDNQQVIDELEGIKMRLDEEELKLLEAKREYAGVMKLVERLQGHSWMPLKVSALKKQCLELRAANEQDLLRMDLLKHELDTLIRQVNELKIESVLYENNRVKLNRAVSRLEYIQRLDASISRELMNAELLWVLMQLDLEKIRDRFDNADEMNGESKRCFRRIDTMRQIERNGALEEAYGDYLAQLYALSAAQDSSAEQRPGEESIRGMKVSLQHFSGLLKRLSQQ
;
A
#
# COMPACT_ATOMS: atom_id res chain seq x y z
N LEU A 1 -81.11 -28.45 76.05
CA LEU A 1 -81.64 -28.26 77.44
C LEU A 1 -81.45 -26.79 77.80
N ASN A 2 -82.53 -26.04 78.08
CA ASN A 2 -82.45 -24.60 78.42
C ASN A 2 -81.45 -24.38 79.58
N GLN A 3 -80.44 -23.54 79.34
CA GLN A 3 -79.36 -23.21 80.29
C GLN A 3 -79.91 -22.78 81.67
N THR A 4 -81.02 -22.04 81.65
CA THR A 4 -81.76 -21.59 82.85
C THR A 4 -82.48 -22.70 83.61
N ALA A 5 -82.86 -23.80 82.95
CA ALA A 5 -83.48 -24.96 83.61
C ALA A 5 -82.42 -25.84 84.28
N VAL A 6 -81.25 -26.00 83.66
CA VAL A 6 -80.12 -26.76 84.23
C VAL A 6 -79.51 -26.01 85.41
N GLU A 7 -79.32 -24.69 85.33
CA GLU A 7 -78.86 -23.87 86.47
C GLU A 7 -79.82 -23.91 87.67
N ARG A 8 -81.14 -23.86 87.42
CA ARG A 8 -82.15 -23.95 88.49
C ARG A 8 -82.20 -25.34 89.11
N PHE A 9 -82.10 -26.39 88.29
CA PHE A 9 -82.05 -27.77 88.78
C PHE A 9 -80.79 -27.99 89.64
N TRP A 10 -79.63 -27.53 89.19
CA TRP A 10 -78.38 -27.64 89.95
C TRP A 10 -78.37 -26.81 91.23
N ARG A 11 -78.87 -25.56 91.22
CA ARG A 11 -78.98 -24.75 92.45
C ARG A 11 -79.86 -25.43 93.50
N CYS A 12 -81.01 -25.98 93.12
CA CYS A 12 -81.89 -26.68 94.06
C CYS A 12 -81.29 -27.99 94.56
N THR A 13 -80.60 -28.75 93.70
CA THR A 13 -80.10 -30.10 94.04
C THR A 13 -78.82 -30.03 94.87
N VAL A 14 -77.92 -29.08 94.59
CA VAL A 14 -76.70 -28.86 95.37
C VAL A 14 -76.99 -28.24 96.73
N LEU A 15 -77.94 -27.31 96.83
CA LEU A 15 -78.33 -26.75 98.14
C LEU A 15 -78.99 -27.81 99.05
N LEU A 16 -79.75 -28.74 98.48
CA LEU A 16 -80.33 -29.86 99.23
C LEU A 16 -79.27 -30.87 99.70
N PHE A 17 -78.23 -31.13 98.91
CA PHE A 17 -77.16 -32.06 99.29
C PHE A 17 -76.13 -31.46 100.26
N CYS A 18 -75.87 -30.15 100.20
CA CYS A 18 -74.90 -29.49 101.08
C CYS A 18 -75.38 -29.31 102.55
N THR A 19 -76.66 -29.53 102.86
CA THR A 19 -77.20 -29.41 104.23
C THR A 19 -77.28 -30.74 104.99
N ALA A 20 -77.03 -31.86 104.32
CA ALA A 20 -76.96 -33.18 104.95
C ALA A 20 -75.49 -33.60 105.11
N PHE A 21 -75.11 -33.94 106.34
CA PHE A 21 -73.79 -34.44 106.77
C PHE A 21 -72.68 -33.40 106.99
N ASN A 22 -72.74 -32.80 108.19
CA ASN A 22 -71.54 -32.42 108.94
C ASN A 22 -71.02 -33.67 109.68
N SER A 23 -69.87 -34.21 109.29
CA SER A 23 -68.82 -34.66 110.24
C SER A 23 -67.64 -35.31 109.53
N ASP A 24 -66.47 -34.84 109.96
CA ASP A 24 -65.19 -35.51 110.07
C ASP A 24 -64.29 -35.79 108.85
N SER A 25 -63.01 -35.70 109.20
CA SER A 25 -61.84 -35.29 108.42
C SER A 25 -61.03 -36.43 107.81
N VAL A 26 -60.01 -36.06 107.00
CA VAL A 26 -58.78 -36.81 106.59
C VAL A 26 -58.87 -37.38 105.15
N LYS A 27 -57.93 -37.23 104.19
CA LYS A 27 -56.51 -36.79 104.10
C LYS A 27 -56.20 -36.30 102.66
N SER A 28 -55.23 -35.39 102.56
CA SER A 28 -54.68 -34.79 101.34
C SER A 28 -53.75 -35.74 100.56
N TYR A 29 -53.97 -35.92 99.25
CA TYR A 29 -52.95 -36.21 98.23
C TYR A 29 -53.46 -35.85 96.80
N LYS A 30 -52.53 -35.32 95.97
CA LYS A 30 -52.62 -34.90 94.55
C LYS A 30 -53.35 -33.57 94.25
N MET A 31 -52.57 -32.48 94.11
CA MET A 31 -53.06 -31.09 94.07
C MET A 31 -52.86 -30.33 92.75
N GLU A 32 -52.41 -30.95 91.65
CA GLU A 32 -52.16 -30.23 90.37
C GLU A 32 -53.29 -30.39 89.34
N GLU A 33 -53.85 -31.58 89.11
CA GLU A 33 -54.98 -31.77 88.18
C GLU A 33 -56.30 -31.18 88.72
N SER A 34 -56.48 -31.20 90.05
CA SER A 34 -57.67 -30.63 90.69
C SER A 34 -57.74 -29.10 90.51
N SER A 35 -56.62 -28.41 90.27
CA SER A 35 -56.57 -26.96 90.15
C SER A 35 -57.31 -26.44 88.91
N LYS A 36 -57.22 -27.15 87.77
CA LYS A 36 -57.91 -26.75 86.53
C LYS A 36 -59.42 -26.95 86.65
N VAL A 37 -59.85 -28.08 87.22
CA VAL A 37 -61.26 -28.39 87.53
C VAL A 37 -61.84 -27.39 88.53
N LEU A 38 -61.05 -26.99 89.53
CA LEU A 38 -61.43 -25.98 90.53
C LEU A 38 -61.63 -24.59 89.90
N GLU A 39 -60.82 -24.18 88.92
CA GLU A 39 -60.97 -22.88 88.25
C GLU A 39 -62.19 -22.81 87.32
N THR A 40 -62.50 -23.89 86.59
CA THR A 40 -63.72 -23.95 85.74
C THR A 40 -65.00 -23.96 86.57
N LEU A 41 -65.06 -24.71 87.68
CA LEU A 41 -66.20 -24.69 88.60
C LEU A 41 -66.42 -23.31 89.26
N LYS A 42 -65.33 -22.60 89.56
CA LYS A 42 -65.39 -21.23 90.11
C LYS A 42 -65.93 -20.22 89.09
N LYS A 43 -65.57 -20.38 87.80
CA LYS A 43 -66.05 -19.54 86.70
C LYS A 43 -67.54 -19.73 86.39
N ILE A 44 -68.05 -20.95 86.51
CA ILE A 44 -69.43 -21.29 86.08
C ILE A 44 -70.46 -21.09 87.22
N GLY A 45 -70.09 -21.33 88.48
CA GLY A 45 -71.08 -21.44 89.57
C GLY A 45 -71.03 -20.40 90.70
N GLY A 46 -69.93 -19.67 90.90
CA GLY A 46 -69.78 -18.78 92.07
C GLY A 46 -69.89 -19.49 93.44
N ILE A 47 -69.60 -20.79 93.49
CA ILE A 47 -69.72 -21.64 94.70
C ILE A 47 -68.38 -21.64 95.46
N ASP A 48 -68.41 -21.46 96.79
CA ASP A 48 -67.21 -21.46 97.64
C ASP A 48 -66.73 -22.89 97.92
N VAL A 49 -65.59 -23.26 97.33
CA VAL A 49 -65.18 -24.66 97.10
C VAL A 49 -64.45 -25.30 98.30
N ARG A 50 -64.45 -24.65 99.48
CA ARG A 50 -63.69 -25.13 100.65
C ARG A 50 -64.32 -26.32 101.40
N HIS A 51 -65.56 -26.69 101.10
CA HIS A 51 -66.31 -27.73 101.83
C HIS A 51 -66.95 -28.81 100.92
N LEU A 52 -66.58 -28.88 99.63
CA LEU A 52 -67.13 -29.87 98.70
C LEU A 52 -66.34 -31.18 98.74
N TRP A 53 -66.80 -32.14 99.54
CA TRP A 53 -66.25 -33.49 99.62
C TRP A 53 -66.26 -34.26 98.29
N ILE A 54 -67.16 -33.90 97.37
CA ILE A 54 -67.38 -34.54 96.06
C ILE A 54 -66.16 -34.46 95.12
N ILE A 55 -65.27 -33.48 95.30
CA ILE A 55 -64.07 -33.32 94.46
C ILE A 55 -62.98 -34.33 94.84
N HIS A 56 -63.04 -34.88 96.05
CA HIS A 56 -62.06 -35.83 96.57
C HIS A 56 -62.51 -37.29 96.43
N ASP A 57 -63.71 -37.55 95.92
CA ASP A 57 -64.22 -38.90 95.67
C ASP A 57 -63.81 -39.37 94.27
N GLU A 58 -63.10 -40.50 94.19
CA GLU A 58 -62.60 -41.04 92.91
C GLU A 58 -63.74 -41.42 91.95
N THR A 59 -64.94 -41.71 92.47
CA THR A 59 -66.10 -42.07 91.66
C THR A 59 -66.59 -40.93 90.75
N PHE A 60 -66.26 -39.67 91.07
CA PHE A 60 -66.66 -38.50 90.28
C PHE A 60 -65.51 -37.91 89.46
N ARG A 61 -64.29 -38.45 89.54
CA ARG A 61 -63.12 -37.96 88.78
C ARG A 61 -63.33 -38.05 87.27
N GLU A 62 -63.85 -39.18 86.79
CA GLU A 62 -64.17 -39.38 85.37
C GLU A 62 -65.21 -38.37 84.86
N PHE A 63 -66.18 -38.02 85.71
CA PHE A 63 -67.20 -37.03 85.38
C PHE A 63 -66.61 -35.61 85.23
N PHE A 64 -65.69 -35.22 86.11
CA PHE A 64 -65.04 -33.91 86.02
C PHE A 64 -64.02 -33.83 84.89
N ASP A 65 -63.29 -34.90 84.59
CA ASP A 65 -62.42 -34.97 83.42
C ASP A 65 -63.21 -34.87 82.12
N TRP A 66 -64.37 -35.53 82.03
CA TRP A 66 -65.31 -35.35 80.91
C TRP A 66 -65.80 -33.89 80.80
N PHE A 67 -66.17 -33.27 81.92
CA PHE A 67 -66.67 -31.90 81.96
C PHE A 67 -65.63 -30.86 81.50
N THR A 68 -64.33 -31.09 81.75
CA THR A 68 -63.26 -30.20 81.26
C THR A 68 -63.01 -30.27 79.76
N LYS A 69 -63.57 -31.26 79.05
CA LYS A 69 -63.44 -31.44 77.60
C LYS A 69 -64.62 -30.87 76.80
N ILE A 70 -65.55 -30.19 77.48
CA ILE A 70 -66.72 -29.56 76.85
C ILE A 70 -66.38 -28.10 76.55
N ASP A 71 -66.06 -27.80 75.30
CA ASP A 71 -65.95 -26.45 74.74
C ASP A 71 -67.24 -26.05 74.00
N ASP A 72 -67.40 -24.75 73.69
CA ASP A 72 -68.60 -24.19 73.02
C ASP A 72 -68.92 -24.88 71.67
N ASP A 73 -67.91 -25.43 70.99
CA ASP A 73 -68.05 -26.20 69.74
C ASP A 73 -68.55 -27.65 69.94
N ASN A 74 -68.47 -28.18 71.17
CA ASN A 74 -68.94 -29.53 71.55
C ASN A 74 -70.33 -29.52 72.21
N LEU A 75 -70.97 -28.36 72.33
CA LEU A 75 -72.33 -28.23 72.84
C LEU A 75 -73.34 -28.37 71.70
N VAL A 76 -74.15 -29.43 71.74
CA VAL A 76 -75.18 -29.66 70.73
C VAL A 76 -76.25 -28.56 70.81
N THR A 77 -76.20 -27.63 69.87
CA THR A 77 -77.21 -26.57 69.71
C THR A 77 -78.51 -27.15 69.18
N ASP A 78 -79.66 -26.57 69.55
CA ASP A 78 -80.98 -27.02 69.06
C ASP A 78 -81.12 -26.99 67.52
N MET A 79 -80.30 -26.17 66.83
CA MET A 79 -80.15 -26.15 65.36
C MET A 79 -79.44 -27.41 64.82
N LEU A 80 -78.33 -27.83 65.45
CA LEU A 80 -77.60 -29.04 65.09
C LEU A 80 -78.46 -30.29 65.30
N LEU A 81 -79.24 -30.31 66.38
CA LEU A 81 -80.13 -31.43 66.70
C LEU A 81 -81.30 -31.53 65.70
N LYS A 82 -81.82 -30.40 65.22
CA LYS A 82 -82.79 -30.38 64.10
C LYS A 82 -82.17 -30.85 62.79
N ASN A 83 -80.99 -30.37 62.44
CA ASN A 83 -80.29 -30.79 61.22
C ASN A 83 -79.97 -32.29 61.24
N TYR A 84 -79.53 -32.82 62.38
CA TYR A 84 -79.31 -34.25 62.56
C TYR A 84 -80.59 -35.07 62.38
N GLN A 85 -81.72 -34.63 62.96
CA GLN A 85 -83.01 -35.28 62.79
C GLN A 85 -83.54 -35.20 61.35
N GLU A 86 -83.23 -34.13 60.62
CA GLU A 86 -83.56 -34.01 59.19
C GLU A 86 -82.70 -34.94 58.33
N LEU A 87 -81.41 -35.06 58.62
CA LEU A 87 -80.49 -35.99 57.94
C LEU A 87 -80.85 -37.45 58.21
N ASP A 88 -81.28 -37.77 59.44
CA ASP A 88 -81.74 -39.11 59.85
C ASP A 88 -83.04 -39.47 59.13
N ARG A 89 -84.00 -38.53 59.04
CA ARG A 89 -85.23 -38.70 58.25
C ARG A 89 -84.97 -38.84 56.75
N ASN A 90 -83.93 -38.20 56.23
CA ASN A 90 -83.50 -38.31 54.84
C ASN A 90 -82.66 -39.57 54.57
N GLY A 91 -82.41 -40.42 55.58
CA GLY A 91 -81.65 -41.66 55.44
C GLY A 91 -80.17 -41.44 55.07
N THR A 92 -79.64 -40.25 55.35
CA THR A 92 -78.26 -39.84 55.01
C THR A 92 -77.30 -39.96 56.19
N VAL A 93 -77.82 -40.21 57.39
CA VAL A 93 -77.01 -40.53 58.56
C VAL A 93 -76.59 -42.00 58.47
N LEU A 94 -75.30 -42.22 58.29
CA LEU A 94 -74.71 -43.56 58.28
C LEU A 94 -74.81 -44.16 59.69
N ASN A 95 -75.14 -45.44 59.77
CA ASN A 95 -75.05 -46.19 61.02
C ASN A 95 -73.58 -46.25 61.48
N ASP A 96 -73.32 -46.19 62.77
CA ASP A 96 -71.96 -46.08 63.34
C ASP A 96 -71.00 -47.15 62.77
N ALA A 97 -71.49 -48.37 62.56
CA ALA A 97 -70.70 -49.45 61.96
C ALA A 97 -70.32 -49.22 60.48
N LEU A 98 -71.20 -48.58 59.70
CA LEU A 98 -70.93 -48.23 58.30
C LEU A 98 -70.03 -46.99 58.21
N LEU A 99 -70.15 -46.08 59.18
CA LEU A 99 -69.27 -44.91 59.28
C LEU A 99 -67.83 -45.34 59.58
N GLU A 100 -67.64 -46.25 60.55
CA GLU A 100 -66.33 -46.83 60.85
C GLU A 100 -65.75 -47.60 59.65
N GLU A 101 -66.57 -48.35 58.92
CA GLU A 101 -66.15 -49.07 57.70
C GLU A 101 -65.69 -48.09 56.60
N GLN A 102 -66.41 -46.98 56.40
CA GLN A 102 -65.99 -45.94 55.45
C GLN A 102 -64.76 -45.17 55.91
N LEU A 103 -64.62 -44.89 57.21
CA LEU A 103 -63.42 -44.30 57.80
C LEU A 103 -62.21 -45.23 57.62
N HIS A 104 -62.40 -46.54 57.79
CA HIS A 104 -61.36 -47.53 57.56
C HIS A 104 -61.00 -47.66 56.08
N ALA A 105 -62.00 -47.63 55.19
CA ALA A 105 -61.78 -47.63 53.75
C ALA A 105 -61.01 -46.38 53.31
N LEU A 106 -61.34 -45.20 53.86
CA LEU A 106 -60.65 -43.95 53.58
C LEU A 106 -59.20 -43.97 54.10
N ASN A 107 -58.97 -44.50 55.29
CA ASN A 107 -57.62 -44.66 55.85
C ASN A 107 -56.80 -45.73 55.10
N HIS A 108 -57.45 -46.72 54.48
CA HIS A 108 -56.78 -47.69 53.62
C HIS A 108 -56.42 -47.09 52.25
N GLU A 109 -57.31 -46.28 51.66
CA GLU A 109 -57.08 -45.63 50.37
C GLU A 109 -56.06 -44.49 50.48
N PHE A 110 -56.08 -43.76 51.60
CA PHE A 110 -55.16 -42.68 51.93
C PHE A 110 -54.56 -42.93 53.32
N SER A 111 -53.50 -43.75 53.36
CA SER A 111 -52.78 -44.10 54.59
C SER A 111 -52.29 -42.86 55.32
N GLY A 112 -52.72 -42.67 56.57
CA GLY A 112 -52.23 -41.60 57.45
C GLY A 112 -52.97 -40.26 57.32
N ILE A 113 -54.08 -40.19 56.57
CA ILE A 113 -54.85 -38.94 56.41
C ILE A 113 -55.51 -38.48 57.72
N LEU A 114 -55.87 -39.42 58.59
CA LEU A 114 -56.50 -39.16 59.89
C LEU A 114 -55.49 -38.93 61.02
N GLU A 115 -54.22 -39.30 60.80
CA GLU A 115 -53.13 -39.23 61.78
C GLU A 115 -52.05 -38.23 61.31
N HIS A 116 -52.47 -37.07 60.80
CA HIS A 116 -51.52 -36.03 60.42
C HIS A 116 -51.09 -35.22 61.64
N THR A 117 -49.80 -34.91 61.73
CA THR A 117 -49.29 -33.91 62.66
C THR A 117 -49.10 -32.58 61.94
N ASP A 118 -49.19 -31.45 62.65
CA ASP A 118 -48.97 -30.11 62.05
C ASP A 118 -47.62 -30.01 61.33
N ARG A 119 -46.61 -30.80 61.75
CA ARG A 119 -45.30 -30.88 61.10
C ARG A 119 -45.32 -31.54 59.73
N ASP A 120 -46.22 -32.50 59.51
CA ASP A 120 -46.37 -33.17 58.21
C ASP A 120 -47.03 -32.21 57.20
N VAL A 121 -47.94 -31.37 57.69
CA VAL A 121 -48.57 -30.30 56.89
C VAL A 121 -47.53 -29.24 56.50
N GLU A 122 -46.73 -28.74 57.44
CA GLU A 122 -45.63 -27.80 57.17
C GLU A 122 -44.61 -28.37 56.16
N ALA A 123 -44.28 -29.66 56.27
CA ALA A 123 -43.35 -30.31 55.33
C ALA A 123 -43.94 -30.41 53.91
N LEU A 124 -45.23 -30.70 53.77
CA LEU A 124 -45.92 -30.74 52.48
C LEU A 124 -46.08 -29.35 51.88
N GLU A 125 -46.34 -28.32 52.70
CA GLU A 125 -46.37 -26.92 52.25
C GLU A 125 -44.99 -26.49 51.71
N GLN A 126 -43.91 -26.87 52.39
CA GLN A 126 -42.55 -26.56 51.93
C GLN A 126 -42.19 -27.32 50.64
N GLN A 127 -42.66 -28.56 50.46
CA GLN A 127 -42.51 -29.30 49.20
C GLN A 127 -43.33 -28.67 48.07
N LEU A 128 -44.54 -28.18 48.36
CA LEU A 128 -45.38 -27.48 47.40
C LEU A 128 -44.69 -26.19 46.93
N GLU A 129 -44.12 -25.40 47.84
CA GLU A 129 -43.42 -24.16 47.51
C GLU A 129 -42.18 -24.42 46.65
N GLN A 130 -41.42 -25.49 46.94
CA GLN A 130 -40.31 -25.94 46.08
C GLN A 130 -40.78 -26.36 44.69
N LEU A 131 -41.91 -27.05 44.58
CA LEU A 131 -42.49 -27.43 43.29
C LEU A 131 -42.93 -26.21 42.47
N VAL A 132 -43.55 -25.21 43.11
CA VAL A 132 -43.93 -23.94 42.47
C VAL A 132 -42.70 -23.19 41.96
N GLU A 133 -41.63 -23.09 42.75
CA GLU A 133 -40.38 -22.48 42.28
C GLU A 133 -39.79 -23.20 41.07
N VAL A 134 -39.86 -24.54 41.05
CA VAL A 134 -39.37 -25.35 39.93
C VAL A 134 -40.24 -25.12 38.69
N GLU A 135 -41.56 -25.04 38.85
CA GLU A 135 -42.50 -24.71 37.78
C GLU A 135 -42.20 -23.33 37.17
N GLU A 136 -41.99 -22.30 38.00
CA GLU A 136 -41.61 -20.96 37.52
C GLU A 136 -40.28 -20.96 36.76
N LYS A 137 -39.29 -21.75 37.22
CA LYS A 137 -37.99 -21.90 36.54
C LYS A 137 -38.18 -22.56 35.18
N TYR A 138 -39.04 -23.58 35.08
CA TYR A 138 -39.37 -24.22 33.80
C TYR A 138 -40.14 -23.28 32.87
N GLU A 139 -41.06 -22.47 33.38
CA GLU A 139 -41.79 -21.50 32.57
C GLU A 139 -40.87 -20.41 32.01
N LYS A 140 -39.94 -19.89 32.83
CA LYS A 140 -38.89 -18.95 32.39
C LYS A 140 -38.01 -19.58 31.30
N LEU A 141 -37.61 -20.84 31.45
CA LEU A 141 -36.82 -21.56 30.46
C LEU A 141 -37.61 -21.76 29.16
N LEU A 142 -38.89 -22.14 29.24
CA LEU A 142 -39.78 -22.30 28.09
C LEU A 142 -39.96 -20.98 27.33
N ASN A 143 -40.16 -19.89 28.04
CA ASN A 143 -40.29 -18.56 27.45
C ASN A 143 -38.97 -18.08 26.84
N GLY A 144 -37.83 -18.41 27.46
CA GLY A 144 -36.50 -18.22 26.88
C GLY A 144 -36.33 -18.98 25.56
N ALA A 145 -36.67 -20.27 25.55
CA ALA A 145 -36.60 -21.12 24.37
C ALA A 145 -37.50 -20.62 23.23
N LYS A 146 -38.73 -20.19 23.53
CA LYS A 146 -39.64 -19.58 22.53
C LYS A 146 -39.08 -18.29 21.94
N LYS A 147 -38.44 -17.44 22.74
CA LYS A 147 -37.80 -16.21 22.25
C LYS A 147 -36.60 -16.51 21.35
N THR A 148 -35.76 -17.48 21.73
CA THR A 148 -34.64 -17.91 20.89
C THR A 148 -35.10 -18.56 19.60
N ASP A 149 -36.17 -19.37 19.65
CA ASP A 149 -36.76 -20.00 18.46
C ASP A 149 -37.29 -18.96 17.46
N LEU A 150 -38.01 -17.94 17.95
CA LEU A 150 -38.46 -16.81 17.14
C LEU A 150 -37.29 -16.02 16.52
N ALA A 151 -36.22 -15.78 17.29
CA ALA A 151 -35.04 -15.07 16.81
C ALA A 151 -34.31 -15.88 15.71
N LEU A 152 -34.08 -17.17 15.96
CA LEU A 152 -33.46 -18.07 14.98
C LEU A 152 -34.30 -18.21 13.72
N THR A 153 -35.62 -18.33 13.84
CA THR A 153 -36.53 -18.39 12.69
C THR A 153 -36.45 -17.12 11.84
N LYS A 154 -36.32 -15.95 12.50
CA LYS A 154 -36.13 -14.68 11.80
C LYS A 154 -34.80 -14.64 11.05
N GLU A 155 -33.69 -14.99 11.72
CA GLU A 155 -32.36 -15.05 11.10
C GLU A 155 -32.34 -16.03 9.91
N LEU A 156 -32.98 -17.19 10.05
CA LEU A 156 -33.10 -18.19 9.00
C LEU A 156 -33.87 -17.63 7.79
N SER A 157 -34.97 -16.91 8.02
CA SER A 157 -35.75 -16.27 6.95
C SER A 157 -34.98 -15.14 6.23
N GLU A 158 -34.12 -14.42 6.93
CA GLU A 158 -33.25 -13.39 6.35
C GLU A 158 -32.14 -14.02 5.51
N LEU A 159 -31.54 -15.11 6.00
CA LEU A 159 -30.53 -15.87 5.28
C LEU A 159 -31.10 -16.50 4.00
N GLU A 160 -32.30 -17.11 4.07
CA GLU A 160 -33.00 -17.64 2.89
C GLU A 160 -33.33 -16.56 1.85
N ARG A 161 -33.60 -15.32 2.27
CA ARG A 161 -33.77 -14.20 1.35
C ARG A 161 -32.43 -13.83 0.70
N SER A 162 -31.37 -13.72 1.49
CA SER A 162 -30.02 -13.42 0.98
C SER A 162 -29.52 -14.48 -0.01
N VAL A 163 -29.79 -15.76 0.23
CA VAL A 163 -29.42 -16.85 -0.68
C VAL A 163 -30.14 -16.69 -2.02
N ARG A 164 -31.46 -16.43 -2.00
CA ARG A 164 -32.23 -16.20 -3.24
C ARG A 164 -31.74 -14.99 -4.03
N ASP A 165 -31.40 -13.90 -3.36
CA ASP A 165 -30.87 -12.71 -4.02
C ASP A 165 -29.51 -12.99 -4.67
N GLN A 166 -28.65 -13.77 -4.00
CA GLN A 166 -27.36 -14.20 -4.56
C GLN A 166 -27.51 -15.16 -5.72
N GLU A 167 -28.44 -16.12 -5.65
CA GLU A 167 -28.76 -17.04 -6.76
C GLU A 167 -29.20 -16.27 -8.01
N TYR A 168 -30.05 -15.25 -7.84
CA TYR A 168 -30.48 -14.38 -8.95
C TYR A 168 -29.30 -13.63 -9.58
N VAL A 169 -28.38 -13.09 -8.76
CA VAL A 169 -27.17 -12.42 -9.26
C VAL A 169 -26.26 -13.41 -9.99
N LEU A 170 -26.08 -14.62 -9.45
CA LEU A 170 -25.29 -15.67 -10.09
C LEU A 170 -25.86 -16.07 -11.45
N GLU A 171 -27.18 -16.24 -11.56
CA GLU A 171 -27.85 -16.55 -12.82
C GLU A 171 -27.63 -15.43 -13.87
N LYS A 172 -27.72 -14.17 -13.43
CA LYS A 172 -27.43 -13.02 -14.29
C LYS A 172 -25.97 -12.96 -14.75
N VAL A 173 -25.02 -13.26 -13.87
CA VAL A 173 -23.60 -13.30 -14.22
C VAL A 173 -23.31 -14.48 -15.16
N ALA A 174 -23.90 -15.65 -14.91
CA ALA A 174 -23.77 -16.82 -15.75
C ALA A 174 -24.28 -16.54 -17.17
N THR A 175 -25.48 -15.96 -17.31
CA THR A 175 -26.03 -15.58 -18.62
C THR A 175 -25.16 -14.56 -19.34
N ASN A 176 -24.66 -13.53 -18.65
CA ASN A 176 -23.71 -12.57 -19.23
C ASN A 176 -22.39 -13.24 -19.68
N SER A 177 -21.87 -14.19 -18.91
CA SER A 177 -20.63 -14.88 -19.27
C SER A 177 -20.78 -15.75 -20.51
N VAL A 178 -21.94 -16.41 -20.67
CA VAL A 178 -22.28 -17.18 -21.87
C VAL A 178 -22.42 -16.26 -23.08
N GLU A 179 -23.07 -15.11 -22.93
CA GLU A 179 -23.19 -14.13 -24.02
C GLU A 179 -21.82 -13.57 -24.44
N MET A 180 -20.94 -13.26 -23.49
CA MET A 180 -19.57 -12.82 -23.79
C MET A 180 -18.76 -13.91 -24.48
N ALA A 181 -18.87 -15.17 -24.04
CA ALA A 181 -18.21 -16.30 -24.68
C ALA A 181 -18.68 -16.45 -26.14
N ARG A 182 -19.99 -16.33 -26.38
CA ARG A 182 -20.59 -16.36 -27.72
C ARG A 182 -20.05 -15.25 -28.62
N GLN A 183 -19.98 -14.02 -28.10
CA GLN A 183 -19.42 -12.87 -28.84
C GLN A 183 -17.93 -13.07 -29.18
N LEU A 184 -17.18 -13.70 -28.27
CA LEU A 184 -15.76 -13.99 -28.48
C LEU A 184 -15.56 -15.09 -29.53
N GLU A 185 -16.39 -16.13 -29.52
CA GLU A 185 -16.42 -17.18 -30.56
C GLU A 185 -16.75 -16.58 -31.94
N GLU A 186 -17.76 -15.71 -32.04
CA GLU A 186 -18.11 -15.02 -33.28
C GLU A 186 -16.95 -14.15 -33.79
N SER A 187 -16.29 -13.42 -32.89
CA SER A 187 -15.12 -12.60 -33.23
C SER A 187 -13.94 -13.44 -33.70
N GLN A 188 -13.68 -14.57 -33.04
CA GLN A 188 -12.64 -15.52 -33.42
C GLN A 188 -12.94 -16.13 -34.79
N GLN A 189 -14.17 -16.55 -35.03
CA GLN A 189 -14.59 -17.11 -36.32
C GLN A 189 -14.44 -16.09 -37.46
N ALA A 190 -14.86 -14.84 -37.23
CA ALA A 190 -14.68 -13.76 -38.20
C ALA A 190 -13.19 -13.48 -38.50
N THR A 191 -12.35 -13.50 -37.46
CA THR A 191 -10.90 -13.32 -37.60
C THR A 191 -10.28 -14.49 -38.38
N GLN A 192 -10.69 -15.72 -38.08
CA GLN A 192 -10.21 -16.91 -38.78
C GLN A 192 -10.65 -16.93 -40.25
N GLN A 193 -11.86 -16.45 -40.54
CA GLN A 193 -12.34 -16.27 -41.91
C GLN A 193 -11.50 -15.22 -42.65
N GLN A 194 -11.18 -14.09 -42.03
CA GLN A 194 -10.28 -13.08 -42.61
C GLN A 194 -8.86 -13.64 -42.85
N ILE A 195 -8.34 -14.45 -41.93
CA ILE A 195 -7.05 -15.14 -42.11
C ILE A 195 -7.12 -16.11 -43.29
N SER A 196 -8.19 -16.88 -43.41
CA SER A 196 -8.42 -17.79 -44.53
C SER A 196 -8.49 -17.03 -45.87
N ASP A 197 -9.21 -15.91 -45.91
CA ASP A 197 -9.34 -15.06 -47.10
C ASP A 197 -7.97 -14.48 -47.49
N LEU A 198 -7.18 -14.00 -46.51
CA LEU A 198 -5.80 -13.54 -46.74
C LEU A 198 -4.90 -14.67 -47.25
N GLN A 199 -4.96 -15.85 -46.62
CA GLN A 199 -4.21 -17.02 -47.08
C GLN A 199 -4.60 -17.40 -48.50
N HIS A 200 -5.88 -17.34 -48.86
CA HIS A 200 -6.33 -17.58 -50.23
C HIS A 200 -5.76 -16.55 -51.21
N CYS A 201 -5.56 -15.28 -50.81
CA CYS A 201 -4.85 -14.28 -51.62
C CYS A 201 -3.36 -14.61 -51.82
N TYR A 202 -2.71 -15.28 -50.87
CA TYR A 202 -1.30 -15.69 -50.96
C TYR A 202 -1.09 -17.02 -51.71
N TYR A 203 -2.04 -17.97 -51.61
CA TYR A 203 -1.96 -19.27 -52.30
C TYR A 203 -2.45 -19.23 -53.74
N GLN A 204 -3.32 -18.28 -54.11
CA GLN A 204 -3.51 -17.96 -55.52
C GLN A 204 -2.16 -17.48 -56.05
N ARG A 205 -1.63 -18.20 -57.04
CA ARG A 205 -0.43 -17.82 -57.80
C ARG A 205 -0.74 -16.51 -58.51
N GLN A 206 -0.69 -15.39 -57.80
CA GLN A 206 -0.60 -14.09 -58.42
C GLN A 206 0.72 -14.13 -59.16
N ASN A 207 0.68 -14.29 -60.48
CA ASN A 207 1.73 -13.73 -61.31
C ASN A 207 1.71 -12.24 -60.97
N PRO A 208 2.66 -11.74 -60.16
CA PRO A 208 2.74 -10.30 -59.97
C PRO A 208 3.02 -9.75 -61.37
N PRO A 209 2.37 -8.66 -61.83
CA PRO A 209 2.93 -7.93 -62.94
C PRO A 209 4.37 -7.64 -62.52
N LEU A 210 5.31 -8.19 -63.29
CA LEU A 210 6.73 -7.91 -63.22
C LEU A 210 6.88 -6.40 -63.26
N PHE A 211 6.95 -5.81 -62.07
CA PHE A 211 7.17 -4.41 -61.80
C PHE A 211 6.31 -3.40 -62.58
N ILE A 212 5.75 -2.45 -61.83
CA ILE A 212 4.86 -1.39 -62.32
C ILE A 212 5.43 -0.61 -63.54
N TYR A 213 6.75 -0.55 -63.72
CA TYR A 213 7.43 0.12 -64.83
C TYR A 213 7.47 -0.62 -66.18
N GLN A 214 6.92 -1.84 -66.28
CA GLN A 214 6.85 -2.60 -67.55
C GLN A 214 5.45 -2.65 -68.18
N MET A 215 4.45 -1.98 -67.60
CA MET A 215 3.10 -1.93 -68.17
C MET A 215 2.94 -0.80 -69.21
N PRO A 216 2.05 -0.97 -70.21
CA PRO A 216 1.65 0.12 -71.08
C PRO A 216 1.13 1.32 -70.26
N ILE A 217 1.52 2.54 -70.63
CA ILE A 217 1.22 3.77 -69.87
C ILE A 217 -0.27 3.92 -69.55
N GLU A 218 -1.17 3.54 -70.45
CA GLU A 218 -2.61 3.67 -70.21
C GLU A 218 -3.12 2.74 -69.08
N GLN A 219 -2.44 1.60 -68.87
CA GLN A 219 -2.78 0.66 -67.79
C GLN A 219 -2.10 1.03 -66.47
N PHE A 220 -0.96 1.72 -66.54
CA PHE A 220 -0.26 2.25 -65.37
C PHE A 220 -1.09 3.34 -64.68
N ASP A 221 -1.63 4.30 -65.42
CA ASP A 221 -2.43 5.38 -64.85
C ASP A 221 -3.71 4.84 -64.19
N ALA A 222 -4.42 3.94 -64.87
CA ALA A 222 -5.63 3.31 -64.33
C ALA A 222 -5.35 2.49 -63.05
N LYS A 223 -4.17 1.84 -62.95
CA LYS A 223 -3.78 1.07 -61.75
C LYS A 223 -3.28 1.97 -60.62
N CYS A 224 -2.60 3.07 -60.93
CA CYS A 224 -2.23 4.08 -59.95
C CYS A 224 -3.46 4.77 -59.36
N ASP A 225 -4.44 5.13 -60.19
CA ASP A 225 -5.72 5.69 -59.75
C ASP A 225 -6.48 4.69 -58.87
N GLN A 226 -6.50 3.42 -59.27
CA GLN A 226 -7.15 2.36 -58.50
C GLN A 226 -6.45 2.16 -57.15
N PHE A 227 -5.11 2.18 -57.11
CA PHE A 227 -4.33 2.12 -55.87
C PHE A 227 -4.57 3.33 -54.97
N LEU A 228 -4.56 4.55 -55.52
CA LEU A 228 -4.86 5.77 -54.79
C LEU A 228 -6.26 5.75 -54.19
N LYS A 229 -7.25 5.21 -54.91
CA LYS A 229 -8.62 5.06 -54.41
C LYS A 229 -8.74 4.04 -53.28
N TYR A 230 -8.01 2.92 -53.38
CA TYR A 230 -7.93 1.94 -52.29
C TYR A 230 -7.18 2.48 -51.07
N LEU A 231 -6.11 3.24 -51.29
CA LEU A 231 -5.38 3.95 -50.24
C LEU A 231 -6.28 4.99 -49.55
N GLU A 232 -7.05 5.77 -50.32
CA GLU A 232 -8.00 6.75 -49.79
C GLU A 232 -9.10 6.09 -48.95
N LEU A 233 -9.64 4.95 -49.42
CA LEU A 233 -10.63 4.16 -48.68
C LEU A 233 -10.03 3.53 -47.41
N TYR A 234 -8.80 3.02 -47.50
CA TYR A 234 -8.08 2.46 -46.35
C TYR A 234 -7.82 3.55 -45.30
N VAL A 235 -7.36 4.72 -45.73
CA VAL A 235 -7.14 5.87 -44.85
C VAL A 235 -8.45 6.33 -44.22
N LYS A 236 -9.53 6.49 -44.99
CA LYS A 236 -10.85 6.86 -44.44
C LYS A 236 -11.44 5.83 -43.46
N LYS A 237 -11.14 4.55 -43.66
CA LYS A 237 -11.67 3.44 -42.84
C LYS A 237 -10.88 3.23 -41.56
N HIS A 238 -9.56 3.41 -41.59
CA HIS A 238 -8.67 3.12 -40.47
C HIS A 238 -8.19 4.38 -39.73
N PHE A 239 -8.30 5.54 -40.36
CA PHE A 239 -8.01 6.83 -39.74
C PHE A 239 -9.25 7.71 -39.88
N THR A 240 -9.99 7.90 -38.78
CA THR A 240 -11.08 8.87 -38.70
C THR A 240 -10.51 10.28 -38.78
N VAL A 241 -10.22 10.75 -39.99
CA VAL A 241 -9.81 12.14 -40.23
C VAL A 241 -11.03 13.03 -40.04
N LYS A 242 -11.28 13.42 -38.79
CA LYS A 242 -12.04 14.65 -38.51
C LYS A 242 -11.31 15.77 -39.26
N ARG A 243 -12.06 16.48 -40.10
CA ARG A 243 -11.55 17.51 -41.02
C ARG A 243 -10.48 18.39 -40.35
N LEU A 244 -9.25 18.26 -40.83
CA LEU A 244 -8.21 19.27 -40.73
C LEU A 244 -8.57 20.42 -41.66
N ASP A 245 -9.54 21.24 -41.25
CA ASP A 245 -9.72 22.57 -41.80
C ASP A 245 -9.65 23.58 -40.65
N ASN A 246 -8.58 24.38 -40.68
CA ASN A 246 -8.37 25.61 -39.94
C ASN A 246 -8.35 25.52 -38.41
N SER A 247 -7.14 25.42 -37.83
CA SER A 247 -6.44 26.56 -37.21
C SER A 247 -5.44 26.12 -36.14
N LYS A 248 -4.19 26.57 -36.32
CA LYS A 248 -3.23 27.02 -35.29
C LYS A 248 -3.17 26.24 -33.94
N SER A 249 -2.08 25.50 -33.77
CA SER A 249 -1.24 25.45 -32.56
C SER A 249 -1.83 24.96 -31.23
N THR A 250 -2.35 23.73 -31.15
CA THR A 250 -2.73 23.09 -29.86
C THR A 250 -2.49 21.57 -29.75
N ASP A 251 -1.64 20.95 -30.58
CA ASP A 251 -1.51 19.47 -30.60
C ASP A 251 -0.65 18.82 -29.47
N ASP A 252 0.07 19.60 -28.66
CA ASP A 252 0.82 19.05 -27.52
C ASP A 252 -0.05 18.92 -26.25
N GLY A 253 -1.16 19.66 -26.15
CA GLY A 253 -2.05 19.64 -24.98
C GLY A 253 -2.99 18.43 -24.96
N ASP A 254 -3.55 18.08 -26.11
CA ASP A 254 -4.52 16.98 -26.22
C ASP A 254 -3.86 15.60 -26.03
N ASN A 255 -2.60 15.44 -26.47
CA ASN A 255 -1.86 14.21 -26.24
C ASN A 255 -1.45 14.04 -24.77
N GLN A 256 -1.09 15.14 -24.08
CA GLN A 256 -0.77 15.07 -22.65
C GLN A 256 -2.01 14.74 -21.81
N GLN A 257 -3.17 15.31 -22.15
CA GLN A 257 -4.42 15.01 -21.45
C GLN A 257 -4.83 13.53 -21.61
N VAL A 258 -4.65 12.95 -22.80
CA VAL A 258 -4.90 11.52 -23.03
C VAL A 258 -3.91 10.64 -22.27
N ILE A 259 -2.64 11.05 -22.17
CA ILE A 259 -1.63 10.35 -21.36
C ILE A 259 -2.00 10.38 -19.87
N ASP A 260 -2.41 11.54 -19.36
CA ASP A 260 -2.82 11.71 -17.96
C ASP A 260 -4.09 10.88 -17.66
N GLU A 261 -5.05 10.81 -18.59
CA GLU A 261 -6.24 9.96 -18.48
C GLU A 261 -5.89 8.46 -18.49
N LEU A 262 -4.95 8.03 -19.35
CA LEU A 262 -4.45 6.66 -19.39
C LEU A 262 -3.69 6.29 -18.12
N GLU A 263 -2.89 7.20 -17.57
CA GLU A 263 -2.19 7.00 -16.31
C GLU A 263 -3.19 6.92 -15.14
N GLY A 264 -4.25 7.72 -15.16
CA GLY A 264 -5.36 7.62 -14.20
C GLY A 264 -6.18 6.33 -14.32
N ILE A 265 -6.37 5.80 -15.53
CA ILE A 265 -6.99 4.48 -15.74
C ILE A 265 -6.07 3.36 -15.21
N LYS A 266 -4.77 3.43 -15.49
CA LYS A 266 -3.78 2.47 -15.00
C LYS A 266 -3.77 2.41 -13.47
N MET A 267 -3.71 3.56 -12.80
CA MET A 267 -3.72 3.62 -11.32
C MET A 267 -4.99 2.98 -10.73
N ARG A 268 -6.17 3.23 -11.32
CA ARG A 268 -7.42 2.58 -10.88
C ARG A 268 -7.42 1.08 -11.13
N LEU A 269 -6.84 0.62 -12.24
CA LEU A 269 -6.71 -0.80 -12.54
C LEU A 269 -5.80 -1.49 -11.53
N ASP A 270 -4.64 -0.89 -11.21
CA ASP A 270 -3.69 -1.38 -10.22
C ASP A 270 -4.33 -1.48 -8.82
N GLU A 271 -5.18 -0.51 -8.44
CA GLU A 271 -5.94 -0.55 -7.18
C GLU A 271 -6.98 -1.69 -7.14
N GLU A 272 -7.74 -1.89 -8.22
CA GLU A 272 -8.73 -2.97 -8.29
C GLU A 272 -8.07 -4.36 -8.38
N GLU A 273 -6.91 -4.47 -9.03
CA GLU A 273 -6.11 -5.70 -9.04
C GLU A 273 -5.63 -6.06 -7.63
N LEU A 274 -5.19 -5.08 -6.85
CA LEU A 274 -4.79 -5.29 -5.46
C LEU A 274 -5.97 -5.80 -4.61
N LYS A 275 -7.16 -5.19 -4.74
CA LYS A 275 -8.38 -5.64 -4.05
C LYS A 275 -8.76 -7.06 -4.42
N LEU A 276 -8.66 -7.42 -5.70
CA LEU A 276 -8.92 -8.79 -6.17
C LEU A 276 -7.92 -9.79 -5.57
N LEU A 277 -6.65 -9.40 -5.46
CA LEU A 277 -5.60 -10.22 -4.83
C LEU A 277 -5.87 -10.43 -3.33
N GLU A 278 -6.30 -9.40 -2.61
CA GLU A 278 -6.70 -9.50 -1.21
C GLU A 278 -7.90 -10.43 -1.03
N ALA A 279 -8.97 -10.24 -1.84
CA ALA A 279 -10.15 -11.11 -1.80
C ALA A 279 -9.82 -12.58 -2.12
N LYS A 280 -8.93 -12.84 -3.08
CA LYS A 280 -8.44 -14.20 -3.38
C LYS A 280 -7.68 -14.82 -2.20
N ARG A 281 -6.87 -14.03 -1.49
CA ARG A 281 -6.14 -14.49 -0.30
C ARG A 281 -7.09 -14.82 0.84
N GLU A 282 -8.08 -13.96 1.10
CA GLU A 282 -9.12 -14.19 2.10
C GLU A 282 -9.92 -15.45 1.79
N TYR A 283 -10.41 -15.58 0.55
CA TYR A 283 -11.13 -16.77 0.10
C TYR A 283 -10.30 -18.04 0.28
N ALA A 284 -9.02 -18.03 -0.12
CA ALA A 284 -8.13 -19.18 0.08
C ALA A 284 -7.93 -19.51 1.56
N GLY A 285 -7.85 -18.49 2.42
CA GLY A 285 -7.79 -18.66 3.89
C GLY A 285 -9.05 -19.31 4.44
N VAL A 286 -10.23 -18.81 4.04
CA VAL A 286 -11.53 -19.35 4.44
C VAL A 286 -11.71 -20.79 3.95
N MET A 287 -11.37 -21.08 2.69
CA MET A 287 -11.48 -22.43 2.12
C MET A 287 -10.60 -23.44 2.86
N LYS A 288 -9.36 -23.08 3.22
CA LYS A 288 -8.53 -23.94 4.06
C LYS A 288 -9.14 -24.21 5.43
N LEU A 289 -9.81 -23.22 6.01
CA LEU A 289 -10.47 -23.34 7.30
C LEU A 289 -11.70 -24.25 7.20
N VAL A 290 -12.48 -24.11 6.13
CA VAL A 290 -13.61 -24.97 5.77
C VAL A 290 -13.15 -26.41 5.53
N GLU A 291 -12.10 -26.64 4.75
CA GLU A 291 -11.52 -27.98 4.54
C GLU A 291 -11.10 -28.63 5.86
N ARG A 292 -10.49 -27.85 6.77
CA ARG A 292 -10.08 -28.33 8.10
C ARG A 292 -11.28 -28.74 8.95
N LEU A 293 -12.38 -27.98 8.88
CA LEU A 293 -13.59 -28.21 9.66
C LEU A 293 -14.52 -29.27 9.04
N GLN A 294 -14.54 -29.42 7.71
CA GLN A 294 -15.39 -30.39 6.99
C GLN A 294 -15.06 -31.85 7.35
N GLY A 295 -13.79 -32.16 7.70
CA GLY A 295 -13.40 -33.48 8.16
C GLY A 295 -13.77 -33.81 9.61
N HIS A 296 -14.27 -32.84 10.38
CA HIS A 296 -14.62 -33.03 11.78
C HIS A 296 -16.11 -33.42 11.89
N SER A 297 -16.39 -34.71 12.13
CA SER A 297 -17.73 -35.13 12.51
C SER A 297 -18.06 -34.53 13.88
N TRP A 298 -19.04 -33.62 13.95
CA TRP A 298 -19.57 -33.03 15.19
C TRP A 298 -20.43 -34.04 15.97
N MET A 299 -19.93 -35.27 16.11
CA MET A 299 -20.56 -36.32 16.89
C MET A 299 -20.24 -36.11 18.38
N PRO A 300 -21.16 -36.45 19.30
CA PRO A 300 -20.89 -36.39 20.73
C PRO A 300 -19.67 -37.26 21.09
N LEU A 301 -18.55 -36.62 21.41
CA LEU A 301 -17.32 -37.27 21.83
C LEU A 301 -17.29 -37.45 23.35
N LYS A 302 -16.72 -38.58 23.81
CA LYS A 302 -16.37 -38.73 25.22
C LYS A 302 -15.35 -37.65 25.60
N VAL A 303 -15.42 -37.14 26.83
CA VAL A 303 -14.52 -36.08 27.35
C VAL A 303 -13.04 -36.40 27.16
N SER A 304 -12.65 -37.68 27.26
CA SER A 304 -11.27 -38.14 26.99
C SER A 304 -10.84 -37.98 25.53
N ALA A 305 -11.75 -38.26 24.58
CA ALA A 305 -11.50 -38.08 23.16
C ALA A 305 -11.46 -36.58 22.79
N LEU A 306 -12.32 -35.76 23.39
CA LEU A 306 -12.29 -34.31 23.24
C LEU A 306 -10.96 -33.73 23.74
N LYS A 307 -10.47 -34.18 24.90
CA LYS A 307 -9.18 -33.75 25.45
C LYS A 307 -8.02 -34.08 24.52
N LYS A 308 -8.06 -35.24 23.85
CA LYS A 308 -7.07 -35.66 22.86
C LYS A 308 -7.12 -34.76 21.61
N GLN A 309 -8.30 -34.52 21.04
CA GLN A 309 -8.47 -33.61 19.90
C GLN A 309 -8.03 -32.18 20.22
N CYS A 310 -8.32 -31.66 21.42
CA CYS A 310 -7.83 -30.34 21.83
C CYS A 310 -6.31 -30.25 21.88
N LEU A 311 -5.62 -31.32 22.31
CA LEU A 311 -4.16 -31.38 22.31
C LEU A 311 -3.59 -31.45 20.89
N GLU A 312 -4.20 -32.25 20.01
CA GLU A 312 -3.82 -32.34 18.60
C GLU A 312 -4.03 -31.00 17.86
N LEU A 313 -5.15 -30.33 18.09
CA LEU A 313 -5.41 -28.99 17.56
C LEU A 313 -4.44 -27.94 18.10
N ARG A 314 -4.06 -28.02 19.39
CA ARG A 314 -3.06 -27.11 19.97
C ARG A 314 -1.69 -27.32 19.33
N ALA A 315 -1.26 -28.56 19.16
CA ALA A 315 0.01 -28.88 18.50
C ALA A 315 0.03 -28.44 17.02
N ALA A 316 -1.07 -28.64 16.29
CA ALA A 316 -1.22 -28.15 14.92
C ALA A 316 -1.15 -26.61 14.86
N ASN A 317 -1.76 -25.92 15.82
CA ASN A 317 -1.72 -24.46 15.88
C ASN A 317 -0.30 -23.92 16.19
N GLU A 318 0.45 -24.59 17.07
CA GLU A 318 1.87 -24.27 17.33
C GLU A 318 2.73 -24.47 16.07
N GLN A 319 2.45 -25.52 15.29
CA GLN A 319 3.13 -25.78 14.03
C GLN A 319 2.79 -24.73 12.95
N ASP A 320 1.53 -24.30 12.88
CA ASP A 320 1.09 -23.22 11.97
C ASP A 320 1.75 -21.87 12.33
N LEU A 321 1.92 -21.58 13.62
CA LEU A 321 2.66 -20.42 14.11
C LEU A 321 4.14 -20.45 13.67
N LEU A 322 4.82 -21.58 13.84
CA LEU A 322 6.20 -21.76 13.36
C LEU A 322 6.31 -21.57 11.84
N ARG A 323 5.33 -22.10 11.09
CA ARG A 323 5.27 -21.93 9.63
C ARG A 323 5.08 -20.47 9.25
N MET A 324 4.22 -19.74 9.95
CA MET A 324 4.02 -18.31 9.71
C MET A 324 5.31 -17.51 9.94
N ASP A 325 6.05 -17.81 11.01
CA ASP A 325 7.32 -17.12 11.29
C ASP A 325 8.38 -17.40 10.22
N LEU A 326 8.42 -18.64 9.70
CA LEU A 326 9.30 -19.03 8.60
C LEU A 326 8.95 -18.28 7.30
N LEU A 327 7.65 -18.19 6.98
CA LEU A 327 7.16 -17.43 5.82
C LEU A 327 7.44 -15.93 5.93
N LYS A 328 7.33 -15.35 7.14
CA LYS A 328 7.72 -13.95 7.39
C LYS A 328 9.22 -13.74 7.13
N HIS A 329 10.05 -14.66 7.60
CA HIS A 329 11.49 -14.60 7.37
C HIS A 329 11.87 -14.72 5.88
N GLU A 330 11.21 -15.62 5.15
CA GLU A 330 11.36 -15.74 3.70
C GLU A 330 10.94 -14.45 2.98
N LEU A 331 9.81 -13.86 3.37
CA LEU A 331 9.34 -12.59 2.81
C LEU A 331 10.34 -11.45 3.06
N ASP A 332 10.85 -11.31 4.29
CA ASP A 332 11.87 -10.32 4.62
C ASP A 332 13.15 -10.49 3.78
N THR A 333 13.54 -11.75 3.53
CA THR A 333 14.72 -12.07 2.71
C THR A 333 14.48 -11.68 1.25
N LEU A 334 13.31 -11.97 0.69
CA LEU A 334 12.93 -11.56 -0.66
C LEU A 334 12.86 -10.04 -0.80
N ILE A 335 12.30 -9.34 0.19
CA ILE A 335 12.27 -7.87 0.21
C ILE A 335 13.69 -7.30 0.15
N ARG A 336 14.64 -7.86 0.93
CA ARG A 336 16.04 -7.43 0.87
C ARG A 336 16.66 -7.67 -0.50
N GLN A 337 16.46 -8.85 -1.10
CA GLN A 337 16.98 -9.16 -2.44
C GLN A 337 16.41 -8.22 -3.52
N VAL A 338 15.11 -7.93 -3.48
CA VAL A 338 14.49 -6.99 -4.42
C VAL A 338 15.05 -5.58 -4.24
N ASN A 339 15.28 -5.14 -3.00
CA ASN A 339 15.90 -3.84 -2.73
C ASN A 339 17.35 -3.78 -3.22
N GLU A 340 18.13 -4.84 -3.03
CA GLU A 340 19.50 -4.96 -3.56
C GLU A 340 19.52 -4.83 -5.09
N LEU A 341 18.66 -5.57 -5.80
CA LEU A 341 18.51 -5.48 -7.26
C LEU A 341 18.10 -4.08 -7.71
N LYS A 342 17.22 -3.41 -6.95
CA LYS A 342 16.81 -2.03 -7.24
C LYS A 342 17.99 -1.06 -7.12
N ILE A 343 18.79 -1.20 -6.06
CA ILE A 343 20.02 -0.39 -5.87
C ILE A 343 21.00 -0.66 -7.02
N GLU A 344 21.22 -1.93 -7.38
CA GLU A 344 22.11 -2.32 -8.47
C GLU A 344 21.67 -1.71 -9.82
N SER A 345 20.37 -1.76 -10.13
CA SER A 345 19.79 -1.14 -11.33
C SER A 345 20.05 0.38 -11.38
N VAL A 346 19.85 1.09 -10.26
CA VAL A 346 20.12 2.53 -10.17
C VAL A 346 21.62 2.83 -10.35
N LEU A 347 22.49 2.02 -9.74
CA LEU A 347 23.94 2.17 -9.88
C LEU A 347 24.40 1.90 -11.32
N TYR A 348 23.84 0.89 -11.97
CA TYR A 348 24.10 0.57 -13.37
C TYR A 348 23.71 1.74 -14.28
N GLU A 349 22.51 2.30 -14.11
CA GLU A 349 22.05 3.43 -14.91
C GLU A 349 22.91 4.68 -14.67
N ASN A 350 23.30 4.94 -13.42
CA ASN A 350 24.20 6.04 -13.08
C ASN A 350 25.57 5.90 -13.77
N ASN A 351 26.14 4.70 -13.75
CA ASN A 351 27.41 4.41 -14.42
C ASN A 351 27.30 4.52 -15.94
N ARG A 352 26.19 4.07 -16.52
CA ARG A 352 25.89 4.22 -17.95
C ARG A 352 25.88 5.69 -18.35
N VAL A 353 25.20 6.55 -17.58
CA VAL A 353 25.17 8.00 -17.84
C VAL A 353 26.56 8.63 -17.68
N LYS A 354 27.35 8.23 -16.67
CA LYS A 354 28.73 8.70 -16.50
C LYS A 354 29.63 8.31 -17.67
N LEU A 355 29.51 7.07 -18.14
CA LEU A 355 30.26 6.56 -19.30
C LEU A 355 29.89 7.35 -20.56
N ASN A 356 28.60 7.56 -20.83
CA ASN A 356 28.14 8.37 -21.97
C ASN A 356 28.73 9.79 -21.92
N ARG A 357 28.75 10.44 -20.74
CA ARG A 357 29.38 11.76 -20.58
C ARG A 357 30.89 11.71 -20.87
N ALA A 358 31.59 10.66 -20.46
CA ALA A 358 33.02 10.50 -20.73
C ALA A 358 33.29 10.29 -22.23
N VAL A 359 32.47 9.48 -22.91
CA VAL A 359 32.53 9.27 -24.36
C VAL A 359 32.30 10.58 -25.10
N SER A 360 31.25 11.34 -24.77
CA SER A 360 31.00 12.65 -25.42
C SER A 360 32.14 13.66 -25.19
N ARG A 361 32.78 13.64 -24.01
CA ARG A 361 33.98 14.47 -23.76
C ARG A 361 35.16 14.04 -24.62
N LEU A 362 35.38 12.74 -24.78
CA LEU A 362 36.46 12.22 -25.61
C LEU A 362 36.25 12.57 -27.09
N GLU A 363 35.02 12.44 -27.60
CA GLU A 363 34.65 12.90 -28.95
C GLU A 363 34.92 14.40 -29.14
N TYR A 364 34.58 15.22 -28.14
CA TYR A 364 34.87 16.65 -28.18
C TYR A 364 36.37 16.95 -28.22
N ILE A 365 37.17 16.28 -27.38
CA ILE A 365 38.63 16.41 -27.37
C ILE A 365 39.22 16.03 -28.72
N GLN A 366 38.76 14.94 -29.34
CA GLN A 366 39.22 14.52 -30.66
C GLN A 366 38.91 15.57 -31.75
N ARG A 367 37.73 16.19 -31.71
CA ARG A 367 37.38 17.28 -32.64
C ARG A 367 38.28 18.50 -32.43
N LEU A 368 38.57 18.84 -31.16
CA LEU A 368 39.43 19.96 -30.81
C LEU A 368 40.87 19.73 -31.24
N ASP A 369 41.41 18.52 -31.04
CA ASP A 369 42.74 18.11 -31.49
C ASP A 369 42.90 18.23 -33.01
N ALA A 370 41.90 17.77 -33.77
CA ALA A 370 41.87 17.94 -35.23
C ALA A 370 41.84 19.42 -35.64
N SER A 371 41.13 20.27 -34.90
CA SER A 371 41.09 21.72 -35.17
C SER A 371 42.43 22.38 -34.85
N ILE A 372 43.04 22.07 -33.70
CA ILE A 372 44.34 22.61 -33.29
C ILE A 372 45.41 22.20 -34.29
N SER A 373 45.43 20.93 -34.70
CA SER A 373 46.38 20.42 -35.70
C SER A 373 46.27 21.17 -37.03
N ARG A 374 45.04 21.50 -37.45
CA ARG A 374 44.79 22.31 -38.67
C ARG A 374 45.32 23.73 -38.51
N GLU A 375 45.03 24.39 -37.39
CA GLU A 375 45.50 25.76 -37.16
C GLU A 375 47.03 25.84 -36.98
N LEU A 376 47.66 24.81 -36.40
CA LEU A 376 49.12 24.68 -36.35
C LEU A 376 49.70 24.60 -37.77
N MET A 377 49.13 23.76 -38.64
CA MET A 377 49.59 23.66 -40.02
C MET A 377 49.38 24.96 -40.80
N ASN A 378 48.27 25.68 -40.56
CA ASN A 378 48.06 27.02 -41.13
C ASN A 378 49.12 28.02 -40.64
N ALA A 379 49.45 28.00 -39.35
CA ALA A 379 50.47 28.86 -38.76
C ALA A 379 51.87 28.56 -39.31
N GLU A 380 52.22 27.29 -39.48
CA GLU A 380 53.47 26.86 -40.13
C GLU A 380 53.52 27.33 -41.60
N LEU A 381 52.42 27.21 -42.33
CA LEU A 381 52.35 27.70 -43.72
C LEU A 381 52.53 29.23 -43.79
N LEU A 382 51.86 29.98 -42.91
CA LEU A 382 52.02 31.43 -42.79
C LEU A 382 53.48 31.79 -42.47
N TRP A 383 54.12 31.06 -41.55
CA TRP A 383 55.53 31.27 -41.23
C TRP A 383 56.44 31.05 -42.44
N VAL A 384 56.25 29.96 -43.18
CA VAL A 384 57.00 29.70 -44.42
C VAL A 384 56.78 30.81 -45.45
N LEU A 385 55.53 31.27 -45.64
CA LEU A 385 55.24 32.38 -46.54
C LEU A 385 55.92 33.68 -46.12
N MET A 386 55.90 34.02 -44.83
CA MET A 386 56.61 35.18 -44.30
C MET A 386 58.12 35.07 -44.52
N GLN A 387 58.71 33.89 -44.32
CA GLN A 387 60.14 33.66 -44.61
C GLN A 387 60.45 33.85 -46.09
N LEU A 388 59.64 33.27 -46.98
CA LEU A 388 59.80 33.46 -48.43
C LEU A 388 59.66 34.93 -48.85
N ASP A 389 58.73 35.68 -48.24
CA ASP A 389 58.60 37.11 -48.49
C ASP A 389 59.81 37.90 -47.97
N LEU A 390 60.35 37.56 -46.79
CA LEU A 390 61.58 38.15 -46.27
C LEU A 390 62.78 37.85 -47.16
N GLU A 391 62.91 36.62 -47.65
CA GLU A 391 63.93 36.23 -48.63
C GLU A 391 63.76 36.99 -49.94
N LYS A 392 62.53 37.13 -50.43
CA LYS A 392 62.24 37.92 -51.64
C LYS A 392 62.54 39.40 -51.45
N ILE A 393 62.29 39.96 -50.27
CA ILE A 393 62.68 41.34 -49.94
C ILE A 393 64.20 41.46 -49.89
N ARG A 394 64.88 40.50 -49.25
CA ARG A 394 66.35 40.42 -49.21
C ARG A 394 66.96 40.33 -50.61
N ASP A 395 66.39 39.51 -51.49
CA ASP A 395 66.87 39.31 -52.86
C ASP A 395 66.51 40.49 -53.77
N ARG A 396 65.46 41.27 -53.45
CA ARG A 396 65.16 42.55 -54.13
C ARG A 396 66.01 43.71 -53.65
N PHE A 397 66.61 43.62 -52.46
CA PHE A 397 67.68 44.51 -52.03
C PHE A 397 68.96 44.11 -52.75
N ASP A 398 68.97 44.33 -54.06
CA ASP A 398 70.16 44.23 -54.87
C ASP A 398 71.04 45.46 -54.56
N ASN A 399 71.92 45.31 -53.57
CA ASN A 399 72.92 46.33 -53.22
C ASN A 399 73.92 46.58 -54.36
N ALA A 400 73.76 45.94 -55.54
CA ALA A 400 74.58 46.18 -56.71
C ALA A 400 74.59 47.64 -57.15
N ASP A 401 73.50 48.41 -57.00
CA ASP A 401 73.47 49.82 -57.41
C ASP A 401 74.24 50.73 -56.42
N GLU A 402 74.16 50.47 -55.12
CA GLU A 402 74.97 51.17 -54.12
C GLU A 402 76.46 50.82 -54.27
N MET A 403 76.77 49.52 -54.44
CA MET A 403 78.13 49.03 -54.66
C MET A 403 78.72 49.48 -56.01
N ASN A 404 77.91 49.61 -57.06
CA ASN A 404 78.31 50.23 -58.33
C ASN A 404 78.54 51.73 -58.16
N GLY A 405 77.69 52.40 -57.36
CA GLY A 405 77.85 53.81 -57.03
C GLY A 405 79.18 54.09 -56.35
N GLU A 406 79.54 53.29 -55.34
CA GLU A 406 80.84 53.37 -54.66
C GLU A 406 82.00 52.99 -55.56
N SER A 407 81.88 51.91 -56.36
CA SER A 407 82.91 51.53 -57.34
C SER A 407 83.15 52.65 -58.35
N LYS A 408 82.10 53.27 -58.90
CA LYS A 408 82.21 54.42 -59.82
C LYS A 408 82.85 55.64 -59.17
N ARG A 409 82.61 55.89 -57.87
CA ARG A 409 83.31 56.96 -57.12
C ARG A 409 84.77 56.62 -56.91
N CYS A 410 85.10 55.36 -56.61
CA CYS A 410 86.47 54.89 -56.47
C CYS A 410 87.24 55.02 -57.79
N PHE A 411 86.66 54.58 -58.91
CA PHE A 411 87.25 54.75 -60.24
C PHE A 411 87.46 56.22 -60.60
N ARG A 412 86.48 57.10 -60.33
CA ARG A 412 86.67 58.55 -60.52
C ARG A 412 87.81 59.11 -59.69
N ARG A 413 87.96 58.67 -58.43
CA ARG A 413 89.10 59.02 -57.58
C ARG A 413 90.43 58.56 -58.18
N ILE A 414 90.50 57.32 -58.65
CA ILE A 414 91.69 56.77 -59.31
C ILE A 414 92.04 57.57 -60.56
N ASP A 415 91.07 57.91 -61.41
CA ASP A 415 91.31 58.70 -62.61
C ASP A 415 91.79 60.12 -62.27
N THR A 416 91.23 60.76 -61.23
CA THR A 416 91.74 62.06 -60.77
C THR A 416 93.18 61.97 -60.25
N MET A 417 93.54 60.91 -59.52
CA MET A 417 94.93 60.71 -59.08
C MET A 417 95.86 60.52 -60.27
N ARG A 418 95.47 59.74 -61.28
CA ARG A 418 96.24 59.55 -62.52
C ARG A 418 96.40 60.84 -63.32
N GLN A 419 95.38 61.72 -63.32
CA GLN A 419 95.49 63.03 -63.95
C GLN A 419 96.45 63.95 -63.18
N ILE A 420 96.42 63.92 -61.85
CA ILE A 420 97.37 64.66 -61.01
C ILE A 420 98.79 64.13 -61.25
N GLU A 421 99.00 62.82 -61.32
CA GLU A 421 100.31 62.21 -61.65
C GLU A 421 100.78 62.63 -63.05
N ARG A 422 99.91 62.60 -64.06
CA ARG A 422 100.27 63.08 -65.41
C ARG A 422 100.61 64.56 -65.42
N ASN A 423 99.83 65.39 -64.74
CA ASN A 423 100.09 66.83 -64.67
C ASN A 423 101.36 67.13 -63.87
N GLY A 424 101.62 66.38 -62.79
CA GLY A 424 102.86 66.45 -62.02
C GLY A 424 104.07 66.04 -62.85
N ALA A 425 103.97 64.98 -63.65
CA ALA A 425 105.03 64.59 -64.59
C ALA A 425 105.27 65.66 -65.68
N LEU A 426 104.22 66.37 -66.10
CA LEU A 426 104.30 67.47 -67.06
C LEU A 426 104.95 68.72 -66.44
N GLU A 427 104.64 69.02 -65.19
CA GLU A 427 105.27 70.09 -64.41
C GLU A 427 106.73 69.78 -64.08
N GLU A 428 107.08 68.54 -63.71
CA GLU A 428 108.46 68.08 -63.54
C GLU A 428 109.24 68.16 -64.86
N ALA A 429 108.67 67.70 -65.98
CA ALA A 429 109.31 67.83 -67.30
C ALA A 429 109.52 69.30 -67.71
N TYR A 430 108.60 70.19 -67.33
CA TYR A 430 108.73 71.63 -67.55
C TYR A 430 109.77 72.26 -66.62
N GLY A 431 109.85 71.82 -65.36
CA GLY A 431 110.87 72.20 -64.40
C GLY A 431 112.28 71.77 -64.84
N ASP A 432 112.42 70.53 -65.32
CA ASP A 432 113.67 69.99 -65.88
C ASP A 432 114.10 70.77 -67.14
N TYR A 433 113.16 71.17 -67.98
CA TYR A 433 113.43 72.00 -69.15
C TYR A 433 113.92 73.41 -68.74
N LEU A 434 113.29 74.04 -67.76
CA LEU A 434 113.74 75.32 -67.22
C LEU A 434 115.12 75.21 -66.57
N ALA A 435 115.38 74.15 -65.80
CA ALA A 435 116.69 73.90 -65.20
C ALA A 435 117.78 73.69 -66.27
N GLN A 436 117.48 72.97 -67.35
CA GLN A 436 118.40 72.80 -68.49
C GLN A 436 118.63 74.11 -69.25
N LEU A 437 117.61 74.96 -69.42
CA LEU A 437 117.77 76.30 -69.99
C LEU A 437 118.65 77.21 -69.12
N TYR A 438 118.43 77.21 -67.80
CA TYR A 438 119.27 77.97 -66.86
C TYR A 438 120.72 77.45 -66.83
N ALA A 439 120.94 76.14 -66.93
CA ALA A 439 122.28 75.57 -67.03
C ALA A 439 122.98 75.96 -68.34
N LEU A 440 122.25 76.04 -69.45
CA LEU A 440 122.79 76.50 -70.74
C LEU A 440 123.07 78.01 -70.76
N SER A 441 122.26 78.84 -70.09
CA SER A 441 122.56 80.27 -69.95
C SER A 441 123.75 80.51 -69.00
N ALA A 442 123.86 79.74 -67.92
CA ALA A 442 125.04 79.78 -67.03
C ALA A 442 126.33 79.26 -67.69
N ALA A 443 126.23 78.32 -68.64
CA ALA A 443 127.34 77.87 -69.47
C ALA A 443 127.78 78.91 -70.52
N GLN A 444 126.88 79.81 -70.94
CA GLN A 444 127.21 80.96 -71.80
C GLN A 444 127.89 82.11 -71.04
N ASP A 445 127.58 82.29 -69.74
CA ASP A 445 128.20 83.33 -68.90
C ASP A 445 129.58 82.96 -68.34
N SER A 446 130.00 81.69 -68.47
CA SER A 446 131.30 81.19 -67.99
C SER A 446 132.39 81.05 -69.07
N SER A 447 132.09 81.39 -70.32
CA SER A 447 133.07 81.46 -71.42
C SER A 447 133.26 82.89 -71.95
N ALA A 448 133.45 83.85 -71.04
CA ALA A 448 133.86 85.20 -71.34
C ALA A 448 135.40 85.26 -71.46
N GLU A 449 135.95 85.02 -72.66
CA GLU A 449 137.15 85.72 -73.15
C GLU A 449 137.42 85.38 -74.63
N GLN A 450 137.38 86.44 -75.46
CA GLN A 450 138.00 86.60 -76.78
C GLN A 450 137.27 86.15 -78.07
N ARG A 451 136.76 87.20 -78.74
CA ARG A 451 136.55 87.48 -80.17
C ARG A 451 135.18 87.19 -80.79
N PRO A 452 134.58 88.17 -81.49
CA PRO A 452 133.19 88.14 -81.88
C PRO A 452 132.98 87.62 -83.30
N GLY A 453 131.87 86.91 -83.49
CA GLY A 453 131.25 86.74 -84.80
C GLY A 453 131.57 85.41 -85.48
N GLU A 454 131.08 84.29 -84.92
CA GLU A 454 130.56 83.14 -85.67
C GLU A 454 130.05 82.01 -84.73
N GLU A 455 130.40 82.02 -83.44
CA GLU A 455 130.02 80.95 -82.49
C GLU A 455 128.57 81.05 -81.93
N SER A 456 127.94 82.23 -81.99
CA SER A 456 126.56 82.46 -81.51
C SER A 456 125.48 81.67 -82.30
N ILE A 457 125.74 81.40 -83.59
CA ILE A 457 124.79 80.67 -84.44
C ILE A 457 124.80 79.15 -84.12
N ARG A 458 125.91 78.63 -83.59
CA ARG A 458 126.00 77.21 -83.19
C ARG A 458 125.23 76.92 -81.90
N GLY A 459 125.32 77.81 -80.91
CA GLY A 459 124.56 77.69 -79.64
C GLY A 459 123.05 77.73 -79.88
N MET A 460 122.57 78.67 -80.68
CA MET A 460 121.14 78.79 -81.04
C MET A 460 120.60 77.55 -81.76
N LYS A 461 121.41 76.94 -82.64
CA LYS A 461 121.03 75.73 -83.39
C LYS A 461 120.93 74.50 -82.49
N VAL A 462 121.81 74.38 -81.49
CA VAL A 462 121.76 73.30 -80.50
C VAL A 462 120.51 73.45 -79.61
N SER A 463 120.23 74.67 -79.13
CA SER A 463 119.02 74.95 -78.33
C SER A 463 117.72 74.66 -79.08
N LEU A 464 117.65 75.01 -80.38
CA LEU A 464 116.50 74.70 -81.23
C LEU A 464 116.36 73.20 -81.55
N GLN A 465 117.48 72.48 -81.70
CA GLN A 465 117.45 71.02 -81.86
C GLN A 465 116.97 70.32 -80.59
N HIS A 466 117.41 70.76 -79.41
CA HIS A 466 116.91 70.28 -78.12
C HIS A 466 115.40 70.53 -77.95
N PHE A 467 114.92 71.72 -78.32
CA PHE A 467 113.48 72.03 -78.33
C PHE A 467 112.68 71.11 -79.26
N SER A 468 113.19 70.83 -80.47
CA SER A 468 112.55 69.89 -81.41
C SER A 468 112.51 68.45 -80.89
N GLY A 469 113.54 68.02 -80.15
CA GLY A 469 113.61 66.71 -79.52
C GLY A 469 112.72 66.58 -78.29
N LEU A 470 112.41 67.68 -77.62
CA LEU A 470 111.50 67.72 -76.48
C LEU A 470 110.04 67.72 -76.94
N LEU A 471 109.70 68.47 -78.00
CA LEU A 471 108.38 68.41 -78.65
C LEU A 471 108.03 67.00 -79.16
N LYS A 472 109.00 66.26 -79.73
CA LYS A 472 108.79 64.87 -80.14
C LYS A 472 108.56 63.91 -78.98
N ARG A 473 109.21 64.14 -77.83
CA ARG A 473 109.02 63.31 -76.63
C ARG A 473 107.67 63.58 -75.96
N LEU A 474 107.26 64.85 -75.88
CA LEU A 474 105.95 65.24 -75.37
C LEU A 474 104.78 64.82 -76.28
N SER A 475 104.99 64.63 -77.59
CA SER A 475 103.94 64.13 -78.48
C SER A 475 103.80 62.61 -78.49
N GLN A 476 104.69 61.87 -77.81
CA GLN A 476 104.71 60.40 -77.78
C GLN A 476 104.34 59.82 -76.40
N GLN A 477 104.09 60.66 -75.40
CA GLN A 477 103.54 60.32 -74.08
C GLN A 477 102.10 60.82 -73.97
#